data_AF-A0A8S8XUQ4-F1
#
_entry.id   AF-A0A8S8XUQ4-F1
#
_cell.length_a   1.000
_cell.length_b   1.000
_cell.length_c   1.000
_cell.angle_alpha   90.00
_cell.angle_beta   90.00
_cell.angle_gamma   90.00
#
_symmetry.space_group_name_H-M   'P 1'
#
loop_
_entity.id
_entity.type
_entity.pdbx_description
1 polymer ?
#
loop_
_entity_poly.entity_id
_entity_poly.type
_entity_poly.pdbx_seq_one_letter_code
_entity_poly.pdbx_strand_id
1 'polypeptide(L)'
;MAKKKGGFGRIFGAITGSPYERLLKQVDKVVSEAGSDRALAKTLRKLVKTVTQQYEEGNIDEEEHDLVIEAIEEVDPEERSFPKLTDDSDAFYDGGDMPDSPS
;
A
#
# COMPACT_ATOMS: atom_id res chain seq x y z
N MET A 1 -20.94 -12.76 -12.56
CA MET A 1 -20.39 -11.94 -11.45
C MET A 1 -19.83 -10.66 -12.07
N ALA A 2 -20.50 -9.53 -11.90
CA ALA A 2 -20.05 -8.26 -12.46
C ALA A 2 -18.90 -7.74 -11.58
N LYS A 3 -17.65 -7.89 -12.05
CA LYS A 3 -16.49 -7.22 -11.43
C LYS A 3 -16.70 -5.72 -11.62
N LYS A 4 -17.20 -5.04 -10.59
CA LYS A 4 -17.34 -3.58 -10.54
C LYS A 4 -15.92 -3.00 -10.51
N LYS A 5 -15.33 -2.78 -11.69
CA LYS A 5 -14.07 -2.05 -11.87
C LYS A 5 -14.37 -0.57 -11.66
N GLY A 6 -14.60 -0.17 -10.41
CA GLY A 6 -14.55 1.22 -10.00
C GLY A 6 -13.08 1.63 -10.02
N GLY A 7 -12.64 2.20 -11.13
CA GLY A 7 -11.26 2.66 -11.26
C GLY A 7 -10.97 3.74 -10.22
N PHE A 8 -9.87 3.56 -9.50
CA PHE A 8 -9.20 4.51 -8.60
C PHE A 8 -8.82 5.86 -9.24
N GLY A 9 -9.26 6.13 -10.46
CA GLY A 9 -8.79 7.22 -11.31
C GLY A 9 -9.40 8.60 -11.03
N ARG A 10 -9.69 8.96 -9.77
CA ARG A 10 -10.27 10.29 -9.46
C ARG A 10 -9.44 11.21 -8.56
N ILE A 11 -8.23 10.85 -8.15
CA ILE A 11 -7.48 11.66 -7.17
C ILE A 11 -6.14 12.28 -7.62
N PHE A 12 -5.62 12.07 -8.83
CA PHE A 12 -4.29 12.64 -9.19
C PHE A 12 -4.33 13.68 -10.31
N GLY A 13 -5.02 14.79 -10.02
CA GLY A 13 -5.00 16.02 -10.81
C GLY A 13 -3.79 16.89 -10.49
N ALA A 14 -2.58 16.41 -10.81
CA ALA A 14 -1.34 17.15 -11.10
C ALA A 14 -0.21 16.13 -11.05
N ILE A 15 0.34 15.74 -12.19
CA ILE A 15 1.58 14.94 -12.20
C ILE A 15 2.71 15.92 -11.88
N THR A 16 2.97 16.15 -10.61
CA THR A 16 4.17 16.87 -10.16
C THR A 16 5.42 16.02 -10.42
N GLY A 17 5.25 14.71 -10.58
CA GLY A 17 6.29 13.77 -10.97
C GLY A 17 7.12 13.31 -9.77
N SER A 18 6.60 13.38 -8.55
CA SER A 18 7.28 12.84 -7.36
C SER A 18 7.45 11.32 -7.45
N PRO A 19 8.42 10.72 -6.74
CA PRO A 19 8.58 9.28 -6.65
C PRO A 19 7.29 8.58 -6.17
N TYR A 20 6.60 9.15 -5.18
CA TYR A 20 5.29 8.69 -4.70
C TYR A 20 4.23 8.62 -5.80
N GLU A 21 3.98 9.71 -6.54
CA GLU A 21 2.98 9.73 -7.62
C GLU A 21 3.30 8.71 -8.73
N ARG A 22 4.60 8.51 -9.01
CA ARG A 22 5.03 7.52 -10.00
C ARG A 22 4.75 6.09 -9.54
N LEU A 23 4.86 5.80 -8.24
CA LEU A 23 4.54 4.49 -7.69
C LEU A 23 3.03 4.22 -7.78
N LEU A 24 2.19 5.17 -7.38
CA LEU A 24 0.73 5.06 -7.52
C LEU A 24 0.30 4.85 -8.98
N LYS A 25 0.91 5.59 -9.91
CA LYS A 25 0.65 5.37 -11.34
C LYS A 25 1.08 3.99 -11.81
N GLN A 26 2.13 3.41 -11.22
CA GLN A 26 2.52 2.01 -11.51
C GLN A 26 1.47 1.02 -11.00
N VAL A 27 0.87 1.25 -9.83
CA VAL A 27 -0.26 0.45 -9.31
C VAL A 27 -1.39 0.45 -10.33
N ASP A 28 -1.87 1.64 -10.72
CA ASP A 28 -2.96 1.81 -11.70
C ASP A 28 -2.66 1.10 -13.03
N LYS A 29 -1.44 1.29 -13.54
CA LYS A 29 -1.01 0.68 -14.79
C LYS A 29 -1.08 -0.85 -14.71
N VAL A 30 -0.50 -1.43 -13.65
CA VAL A 30 -0.49 -2.88 -13.44
C VAL A 30 -1.93 -3.43 -13.34
N VAL A 31 -2.84 -2.75 -12.66
CA VAL A 31 -4.26 -3.14 -12.56
C VAL A 31 -4.98 -3.09 -13.91
N SER A 32 -4.66 -2.09 -14.73
CA SER A 32 -5.27 -1.91 -16.04
C SER A 32 -4.75 -2.91 -17.09
N GLU A 33 -3.48 -3.29 -17.01
CA GLU A 33 -2.79 -4.13 -18.00
C GLU A 33 -2.77 -5.63 -17.63
N ALA A 34 -3.06 -5.98 -16.37
CA ALA A 34 -3.02 -7.37 -15.92
C ALA A 34 -4.04 -8.24 -16.68
N GLY A 35 -3.53 -9.26 -17.40
CA GLY A 35 -4.35 -10.22 -18.13
C GLY A 35 -5.06 -11.27 -17.26
N SER A 36 -4.73 -11.37 -15.97
CA SER A 36 -5.40 -12.24 -15.01
C SER A 36 -5.10 -11.83 -13.57
N ASP A 37 -5.95 -12.25 -12.63
CA ASP A 37 -5.77 -12.01 -11.19
C ASP A 37 -4.42 -12.61 -10.70
N ARG A 38 -4.01 -13.77 -11.21
CA ARG A 38 -2.71 -14.39 -10.89
C ARG A 38 -1.52 -13.54 -11.36
N ALA A 39 -1.62 -12.94 -12.54
CA ALA A 39 -0.58 -12.06 -13.07
C ALA A 39 -0.51 -10.74 -12.29
N LEU A 40 -1.67 -10.20 -11.92
CA LEU A 40 -1.80 -9.02 -11.05
C LEU A 40 -1.12 -9.27 -9.70
N ALA A 41 -1.54 -10.31 -8.99
CA ALA A 41 -0.99 -10.69 -7.69
C ALA A 41 0.55 -10.83 -7.71
N LYS A 42 1.10 -11.49 -8.73
CA LYS A 42 2.56 -11.65 -8.86
C LYS A 42 3.28 -10.31 -9.09
N THR A 43 2.64 -9.38 -9.80
CA THR A 43 3.24 -8.08 -10.12
C THR A 43 3.14 -7.13 -8.94
N LEU A 44 2.02 -7.12 -8.22
CA LEU A 44 1.86 -6.34 -6.99
C LEU A 44 2.89 -6.72 -5.93
N ARG A 45 3.18 -8.02 -5.72
CA ARG A 45 4.27 -8.46 -4.82
C ARG A 45 5.65 -7.89 -5.18
N LYS A 46 5.90 -7.65 -6.48
CA LYS A 46 7.16 -7.01 -6.91
C LYS A 46 7.11 -5.51 -6.65
N LEU A 47 5.96 -4.89 -6.86
CA LEU A 47 5.76 -3.47 -6.63
C LEU A 47 5.94 -3.12 -5.15
N VAL A 48 5.44 -3.95 -4.22
CA VAL A 48 5.71 -3.80 -2.77
C VAL A 48 7.21 -3.70 -2.50
N LYS A 49 8.02 -4.59 -3.08
CA LYS A 49 9.48 -4.54 -2.93
C LYS A 49 10.09 -3.25 -3.49
N THR A 50 9.57 -2.77 -4.62
CA THR A 50 10.00 -1.49 -5.19
C THR A 50 9.65 -0.32 -4.27
N VAL A 51 8.47 -0.32 -3.65
CA VAL A 51 8.04 0.72 -2.70
C VAL A 51 8.96 0.74 -1.49
N THR A 52 9.21 -0.43 -0.87
CA THR A 52 10.17 -0.55 0.24
C THR A 52 11.55 -0.02 -0.15
N GLN A 53 12.05 -0.37 -1.34
CA GLN A 53 13.34 0.15 -1.81
C GLN A 53 13.33 1.67 -2.01
N GLN A 54 12.24 2.26 -2.51
CA GLN A 54 12.15 3.73 -2.65
C GLN A 54 12.17 4.43 -1.29
N TYR A 55 11.56 3.83 -0.26
CA TYR A 55 11.67 4.32 1.11
C TYR A 55 13.10 4.18 1.64
N GLU A 56 13.74 3.01 1.50
CA GLU A 56 15.12 2.76 1.94
C GLU A 56 16.14 3.71 1.28
N GLU A 57 15.89 4.10 0.02
CA GLU A 57 16.68 5.08 -0.72
C GLU A 57 16.37 6.54 -0.34
N GLY A 58 15.38 6.78 0.52
CA GLY A 58 14.95 8.12 0.95
C GLY A 58 14.21 8.92 -0.12
N ASN A 59 13.66 8.25 -1.14
CA ASN A 59 12.93 8.89 -2.24
C ASN A 59 11.46 9.16 -1.87
N ILE A 60 10.94 8.45 -0.89
CA ILE A 60 9.61 8.65 -0.29
C ILE A 60 9.76 8.57 1.23
N ASP A 61 8.87 9.23 1.96
CA ASP A 61 8.80 9.13 3.42
C ASP A 61 7.95 7.94 3.89
N GLU A 62 7.82 7.79 5.21
CA GLU A 62 7.08 6.67 5.84
C GLU A 62 5.58 6.72 5.53
N GLU A 63 5.00 7.92 5.48
CA GLU A 63 3.57 8.11 5.18
C GLU A 63 3.31 7.77 3.71
N GLU A 64 4.14 8.26 2.79
CA GLU A 64 4.05 7.94 1.37
C GLU A 64 4.28 6.44 1.09
N HIS A 65 5.20 5.78 1.81
CA HIS A 65 5.37 4.33 1.75
C HIS A 65 4.05 3.62 2.07
N ASP A 66 3.47 3.91 3.22
CA ASP A 66 2.28 3.23 3.72
C ASP A 66 1.05 3.49 2.83
N LEU A 67 0.88 4.71 2.33
CA LEU A 67 -0.19 5.06 1.39
C LEU A 67 -0.10 4.24 0.08
N VAL A 68 1.11 4.00 -0.44
CA VAL A 68 1.27 3.16 -1.62
C VAL A 68 1.03 1.69 -1.29
N ILE A 69 1.46 1.22 -0.12
CA ILE A 69 1.18 -0.14 0.33
C ILE A 69 -0.34 -0.37 0.42
N GLU A 70 -1.10 0.54 1.01
CA GLU A 70 -2.56 0.48 1.09
C GLU A 70 -3.22 0.43 -0.29
N ALA A 71 -2.76 1.28 -1.22
CA ALA A 71 -3.24 1.26 -2.59
C ALA A 71 -2.96 -0.09 -3.30
N ILE A 72 -1.87 -0.77 -2.94
CA ILE A 72 -1.56 -2.12 -3.45
C ILE A 72 -2.48 -3.16 -2.82
N GLU A 73 -2.71 -3.12 -1.51
CA GLU A 73 -3.58 -4.05 -0.78
C GLU A 73 -5.02 -4.01 -1.32
N GLU A 74 -5.55 -2.82 -1.56
CA GLU A 74 -6.92 -2.64 -2.04
C GLU A 74 -7.18 -3.27 -3.41
N VAL A 75 -6.17 -3.28 -4.28
CA VAL A 75 -6.27 -3.85 -5.63
C VAL A 75 -5.76 -5.28 -5.71
N ASP A 76 -5.29 -5.84 -4.60
CA ASP A 76 -4.74 -7.18 -4.54
C ASP A 76 -5.84 -8.24 -4.59
N PRO A 77 -5.91 -9.07 -5.66
CA PRO A 77 -6.95 -10.09 -5.74
C PRO A 77 -6.77 -11.22 -4.72
N GLU A 78 -5.64 -11.28 -4.01
CA GLU A 78 -5.41 -12.21 -2.91
C GLU A 78 -5.71 -11.61 -1.52
N GLU A 79 -6.17 -10.34 -1.45
CA GLU A 79 -6.50 -9.65 -0.19
C GLU A 79 -5.39 -9.77 0.88
N ARG A 80 -4.13 -9.67 0.44
CA ARG A 80 -2.97 -9.77 1.33
C ARG A 80 -2.72 -8.43 1.99
N SER A 81 -2.22 -8.49 3.22
CA SER A 81 -1.64 -7.34 3.90
C SER A 81 -0.12 -7.37 3.81
N PHE A 82 0.50 -6.20 3.77
CA PHE A 82 1.94 -6.02 3.74
C PHE A 82 2.39 -5.14 4.93
N PRO A 83 3.66 -5.26 5.36
CA PRO A 83 4.16 -4.45 6.46
C PRO A 83 4.07 -2.95 6.16
N LYS A 84 3.49 -2.21 7.10
CA LYS A 84 3.44 -0.74 7.13
C LYS A 84 4.43 -0.25 8.20
N LEU A 85 4.96 0.95 8.02
CA LEU A 85 5.98 1.53 8.89
C LEU A 85 5.37 2.29 10.07
N THR A 86 4.18 2.86 9.89
CA THR A 86 3.47 3.65 10.90
C THR A 86 2.51 2.84 11.78
N ASP A 87 2.28 1.56 11.43
CA ASP A 87 1.34 0.64 12.09
C ASP A 87 1.86 0.08 13.43
N ASP A 88 3.14 0.30 13.75
CA ASP A 88 3.74 -0.06 15.06
C ASP A 88 3.19 0.78 16.25
N SER A 89 2.21 1.66 16.01
CA SER A 89 1.55 2.44 17.07
C SER A 89 0.41 1.70 17.80
N ASP A 90 -0.06 0.54 17.31
CA ASP A 90 -1.15 -0.22 17.95
C ASP A 90 -0.67 -1.35 18.90
N ALA A 91 0.59 -1.77 18.84
CA ALA A 91 1.12 -2.83 19.71
C ALA A 91 1.46 -2.36 21.14
N PHE A 92 1.49 -1.05 21.41
CA PHE A 92 1.78 -0.53 22.76
C PHE A 92 0.59 -0.70 23.74
N TYR A 93 -0.63 -0.86 23.23
CA TYR A 93 -1.84 -1.01 24.06
C TYR A 93 -2.44 -2.42 24.08
N ASP A 94 -1.95 -3.36 23.25
CA ASP A 94 -2.46 -4.75 23.21
C ASP A 94 -1.67 -5.72 24.14
N GLY A 95 -0.57 -5.24 24.75
CA GLY A 95 0.19 -5.94 25.78
C GLY A 95 -0.33 -5.62 27.19
N GLY A 96 -1.50 -6.17 27.54
CA GLY A 96 -2.18 -5.91 28.81
C GLY A 96 -1.37 -6.21 30.08
N ASP A 97 -0.74 -5.17 30.63
CA ASP A 97 -0.50 -5.04 32.07
C ASP A 97 -0.70 -3.55 32.44
N MET A 98 -1.95 -3.12 32.47
CA MET A 98 -2.32 -1.88 33.13
C MET A 98 -2.19 -2.18 34.63
N PRO A 99 -1.20 -1.65 35.36
CA PRO A 99 -1.10 -1.91 36.79
C PRO A 99 -2.39 -1.44 37.44
N ASP A 100 -3.06 -2.34 38.16
CA ASP A 100 -4.24 -2.01 38.96
C ASP A 100 -3.90 -0.77 39.78
N SER A 101 -4.56 0.36 39.48
CA SER A 101 -4.37 1.57 40.27
C SER A 101 -4.75 1.23 41.71
N PRO A 102 -3.92 1.57 42.71
CA PRO A 102 -4.20 1.16 44.08
C PRO A 102 -5.53 1.75 44.52
N SER A 103 -6.30 0.92 45.22
CA SER A 103 -7.61 1.23 45.80
C SER A 103 -7.49 2.19 46.97
#